data_AF-A0A848QWN5-F1
#
_entry.id   AF-A0A848QWN5-F1
#
_cell.length_a   1.000
_cell.length_b   1.000
_cell.length_c   1.000
_cell.angle_alpha   90.00
_cell.angle_beta   90.00
_cell.angle_gamma   90.00
#
_symmetry.space_group_name_H-M   'P 1'
#
loop_
_entity.id
_entity.type
_entity.pdbx_description
1 polymer ?
#
loop_
_entity_poly.entity_id
_entity_poly.type
_entity_poly.pdbx_seq_one_letter_code
_entity_poly.pdbx_strand_id
1 'polypeptide(L)'
;MSLSKVKMLQVSKCLIGLAVVMLQSCDVEENRRDLLCGNWESVEGKPDVLIYKEGEAYKVTVFRRSGLRRKLKPETYLLQEENGNLFMNTGFRIDVSYNEATDVLTFSPNGDYVRSTKKKEDDTEDDFGFDIAEDAIQGASFSELEDALKEAKEKMYKC
;
A
#
# COMPACT_ATOMS: atom_id res chain seq x y z
N MET A 1 24.25 -47.71 -20.07
CA MET A 1 24.98 -46.43 -20.07
C MET A 1 25.36 -46.11 -18.63
N SER A 2 26.63 -46.17 -18.25
CA SER A 2 27.09 -45.89 -16.88
C SER A 2 27.20 -44.37 -16.68
N LEU A 3 26.35 -43.80 -15.82
CA LEU A 3 26.53 -42.42 -15.37
C LEU A 3 27.82 -42.36 -14.53
N SER A 4 28.79 -41.57 -15.01
CA SER A 4 30.03 -41.34 -14.28
C SER A 4 29.74 -40.63 -12.95
N LYS A 5 30.53 -40.94 -11.90
CA LYS A 5 30.40 -40.36 -10.55
C LYS A 5 30.26 -38.83 -10.55
N VAL A 6 30.91 -38.16 -11.51
CA VAL A 6 30.83 -36.71 -11.71
C VAL A 6 29.44 -36.23 -12.15
N LYS A 7 28.78 -36.95 -13.07
CA LYS A 7 27.40 -36.63 -13.50
C LYS A 7 26.40 -36.86 -12.36
N MET A 8 26.64 -37.86 -11.51
CA MET A 8 25.81 -38.13 -10.34
C MET A 8 25.91 -37.00 -9.29
N LEU A 9 27.13 -36.48 -9.05
CA LEU A 9 27.35 -35.33 -8.16
C LEU A 9 26.79 -34.02 -8.71
N GLN A 10 26.79 -33.85 -10.03
CA GLN A 10 26.21 -32.68 -10.66
C GLN A 10 24.68 -32.68 -10.58
N VAL A 11 24.06 -33.85 -10.76
CA VAL A 11 22.61 -34.03 -10.58
C VAL A 11 22.20 -33.80 -9.12
N SER A 12 22.99 -34.26 -8.13
CA SER A 12 22.67 -34.01 -6.72
C SER A 12 22.73 -32.53 -6.35
N LYS A 13 23.70 -31.77 -6.88
CA LYS A 13 23.78 -30.32 -6.69
C LYS A 13 22.55 -29.60 -7.26
N CYS A 14 22.07 -30.02 -8.43
CA CYS A 14 20.85 -29.49 -9.02
C CYS A 14 19.60 -29.81 -8.18
N LEU A 15 19.51 -31.02 -7.62
CA LEU A 15 18.39 -31.43 -6.78
C LEU A 15 18.35 -30.66 -5.45
N ILE A 16 19.50 -30.43 -4.82
CA ILE A 16 19.59 -29.64 -3.59
C ILE A 16 19.21 -28.17 -3.88
N GLY A 17 19.71 -27.60 -4.97
CA GLY A 17 19.34 -26.24 -5.40
C GLY A 17 17.84 -26.10 -5.66
N LEU A 18 17.22 -27.09 -6.32
CA LEU A 18 15.79 -27.11 -6.58
C LEU A 18 14.99 -27.23 -5.27
N ALA A 19 15.43 -28.06 -4.32
CA ALA A 19 14.78 -28.19 -3.02
C ALA A 19 14.85 -26.88 -2.21
N VAL A 20 15.98 -26.15 -2.24
CA VAL A 20 16.11 -24.84 -1.57
C VAL A 20 15.17 -23.80 -2.19
N VAL A 21 15.01 -23.78 -3.52
CA VAL A 21 14.07 -22.87 -4.20
C VAL A 21 12.62 -23.19 -3.83
N MET A 22 12.25 -24.48 -3.76
CA MET A 22 10.91 -24.91 -3.33
C MET A 22 10.64 -24.67 -1.84
N LEU A 23 11.68 -24.61 -1.00
CA LEU A 23 11.56 -24.25 0.42
C LEU A 23 11.52 -22.73 0.66
N GLN A 24 11.97 -21.93 -0.31
CA GLN A 24 11.87 -20.46 -0.28
C GLN A 24 10.56 -19.94 -0.86
N SER A 25 9.77 -20.78 -1.55
CA SER A 25 8.36 -20.50 -1.81
C SER A 25 7.53 -20.84 -0.57
N CYS A 26 7.84 -20.21 0.56
CA CYS A 26 6.85 -20.08 1.61
C CYS A 26 5.78 -19.15 1.04
N ASP A 27 4.55 -19.65 1.03
CA ASP A 27 3.35 -18.96 0.57
C ASP A 27 3.43 -17.47 0.89
N VAL A 28 3.45 -16.67 -0.17
CA VAL A 28 2.96 -15.30 -0.11
C VAL A 28 1.48 -15.46 0.20
N GLU A 29 1.12 -15.63 1.48
CA GLU A 29 -0.27 -15.65 1.89
C GLU A 29 -0.88 -14.38 1.33
N GLU A 30 -1.78 -14.59 0.38
CA GLU A 30 -2.31 -13.59 -0.51
C GLU A 30 -3.14 -12.61 0.32
N ASN A 31 -2.45 -11.61 0.88
CA ASN A 31 -2.79 -10.19 0.93
C ASN A 31 -4.26 -9.80 1.22
N ARG A 32 -5.06 -10.63 1.90
CA ARG A 32 -6.42 -10.25 2.32
C ARG A 32 -6.41 -8.96 3.13
N ARG A 33 -5.35 -8.78 3.93
CA ARG A 33 -5.12 -7.56 4.71
C ARG A 33 -4.75 -6.35 3.83
N ASP A 34 -4.13 -6.54 2.67
CA ASP A 34 -3.87 -5.44 1.72
C ASP A 34 -5.18 -4.92 1.11
N LEU A 35 -6.18 -5.78 0.90
CA LEU A 35 -7.52 -5.36 0.42
C LEU A 35 -8.21 -4.41 1.42
N LEU A 36 -7.87 -4.52 2.70
CA LEU A 36 -8.40 -3.67 3.77
C LEU A 36 -7.75 -2.30 3.80
N CYS A 37 -6.58 -2.11 3.17
CA CYS A 37 -5.91 -0.83 3.16
C CYS A 37 -6.76 0.24 2.47
N GLY A 38 -6.84 1.41 3.09
CA GLY A 38 -7.65 2.52 2.61
C GLY A 38 -8.38 3.26 3.73
N ASN A 39 -9.14 4.27 3.31
CA ASN A 39 -9.99 5.06 4.18
C ASN A 39 -11.37 4.42 4.27
N TRP A 40 -11.87 4.29 5.49
CA TRP A 40 -13.14 3.69 5.86
C TRP A 40 -13.97 4.71 6.63
N GLU A 41 -15.18 4.94 6.18
CA GLU A 41 -16.16 5.84 6.77
C GLU A 41 -17.23 5.05 7.50
N SER A 42 -17.62 5.50 8.69
CA SER A 42 -18.63 4.81 9.49
C SER A 42 -20.04 5.07 8.95
N VAL A 43 -20.84 4.00 8.85
CA VAL A 43 -22.26 4.11 8.49
C VAL A 43 -23.09 4.70 9.64
N GLU A 44 -22.66 4.49 10.89
CA GLU A 44 -23.40 4.90 12.10
C GLU A 44 -22.92 6.25 12.67
N GLY A 45 -22.09 7.01 11.94
CA GLY A 45 -21.57 8.29 12.40
C GLY A 45 -20.48 8.19 13.48
N LYS A 46 -19.81 7.03 13.59
CA LYS A 46 -18.62 6.85 14.43
C LYS A 46 -17.37 7.45 13.76
N PRO A 47 -16.26 7.60 14.49
CA PRO A 47 -14.98 8.05 13.94
C PRO A 47 -14.53 7.25 12.71
N ASP A 48 -14.04 7.95 11.68
CA ASP A 48 -13.47 7.33 10.49
C ASP A 48 -12.21 6.54 10.82
N VAL A 49 -11.89 5.57 9.97
CA VAL A 49 -10.77 4.66 10.15
C VAL A 49 -9.89 4.67 8.91
N LEU A 50 -8.57 4.66 9.11
CA LEU A 50 -7.59 4.43 8.04
C LEU A 50 -6.82 3.15 8.36
N ILE A 51 -6.80 2.23 7.40
CA ILE A 51 -5.98 1.02 7.47
C ILE A 51 -4.82 1.17 6.50
N TYR A 52 -3.61 0.94 6.98
CA TYR A 52 -2.40 1.01 6.17
C TYR A 52 -1.37 -0.03 6.61
N LYS A 53 -0.46 -0.36 5.69
CA LYS A 53 0.64 -1.30 5.92
C LYS A 53 1.90 -0.52 6.27
N GLU A 54 2.58 -0.94 7.32
CA GLU A 54 3.87 -0.41 7.74
C GLU A 54 4.85 -1.57 7.92
N GLY A 55 5.67 -1.80 6.90
CA GLY A 55 6.52 -2.99 6.81
C GLY A 55 5.68 -4.26 6.65
N GLU A 56 5.82 -5.19 7.60
CA GLU A 56 5.07 -6.45 7.65
C GLU A 56 3.78 -6.35 8.49
N ALA A 57 3.59 -5.24 9.20
CA ALA A 57 2.46 -5.03 10.10
C ALA A 57 1.37 -4.15 9.46
N TYR A 58 0.11 -4.43 9.79
CA TYR A 58 -1.02 -3.61 9.40
C TYR A 58 -1.49 -2.78 10.60
N LYS A 59 -1.73 -1.49 10.38
CA LYS A 59 -2.12 -0.54 11.40
C LYS A 59 -3.48 0.07 11.07
N VAL A 60 -4.26 0.31 12.11
CA VAL A 60 -5.61 0.88 12.07
C VAL A 60 -5.58 2.19 12.84
N THR A 61 -5.75 3.32 12.15
CA THR A 61 -5.84 4.64 12.77
C THR A 61 -7.29 5.08 12.84
N VAL A 62 -7.76 5.39 14.04
CA VAL A 62 -9.10 5.90 14.30
C VAL A 62 -9.04 7.42 14.46
N PHE A 63 -9.75 8.14 13.59
CA PHE A 63 -9.80 9.61 13.61
C PHE A 63 -11.01 10.11 14.41
N ARG A 64 -10.80 10.39 15.70
CA ARG A 64 -11.85 11.03 16.50
C ARG A 64 -12.12 12.45 16.01
N ARG A 65 -13.20 12.63 15.26
CA ARG A 65 -13.77 13.96 14.97
C ARG A 65 -14.42 14.50 16.24
N SER A 66 -13.76 15.42 16.94
CA SER A 66 -14.34 16.15 18.08
C SER A 66 -14.74 17.56 17.63
N GLY A 67 -16.01 17.93 17.85
CA GLY A 67 -16.62 19.12 17.29
C GLY A 67 -15.87 20.46 17.51
N LEU A 68 -16.00 21.30 16.50
CA LEU A 68 -15.78 22.75 16.39
C LEU A 68 -14.37 23.34 16.59
N ARG A 69 -13.52 22.90 17.53
CA ARG A 69 -12.19 23.56 17.73
C ARG A 69 -11.06 22.68 18.28
N ARG A 70 -11.18 21.35 18.36
CA ARG A 70 -10.13 20.52 18.99
C ARG A 70 -9.35 19.67 17.99
N LYS A 71 -8.03 19.69 18.18
CA LYS A 71 -7.02 18.92 17.45
C LYS A 71 -7.45 17.46 17.30
N LEU A 72 -7.38 16.93 16.08
CA LEU A 72 -7.49 15.51 15.79
C LEU A 72 -6.41 14.78 16.61
N LYS A 73 -6.82 13.89 17.52
CA LYS A 73 -5.90 12.94 18.14
C LYS A 73 -6.14 11.58 17.48
N PRO A 74 -5.39 11.23 16.44
CA PRO A 74 -5.45 9.89 15.87
C PRO A 74 -4.96 8.88 16.90
N GLU A 75 -5.68 7.77 17.03
CA GLU A 75 -5.25 6.61 17.81
C GLU A 75 -4.95 5.47 16.85
N THR A 76 -3.72 4.95 16.89
CA THR A 76 -3.26 3.91 15.99
C THR A 76 -3.12 2.60 16.74
N TYR A 77 -3.74 1.55 16.20
CA TYR A 77 -3.75 0.20 16.74
C TYR A 77 -3.17 -0.79 15.73
N LEU A 78 -2.74 -1.95 16.22
CA LEU A 78 -2.22 -3.02 15.39
C LEU A 78 -3.37 -3.95 14.96
N LEU A 79 -3.47 -4.23 13.67
CA LEU A 79 -4.36 -5.26 13.13
C LEU A 79 -3.61 -6.59 13.16
N GLN A 80 -4.12 -7.53 13.94
CA GLN A 80 -3.57 -8.87 14.12
C GLN A 80 -4.50 -9.90 13.49
N GLU A 81 -3.93 -11.03 13.08
CA GLU A 81 -4.67 -12.16 12.55
C GLU A 81 -4.34 -13.41 13.39
N GLU A 82 -5.37 -14.06 13.93
CA GLU A 82 -5.24 -15.30 14.70
C GLU A 82 -6.28 -16.30 14.18
N ASN A 83 -5.82 -17.45 13.68
CA ASN A 83 -6.67 -18.51 13.12
C ASN A 83 -7.64 -18.03 12.01
N GLY A 84 -7.22 -17.06 11.19
CA GLY A 84 -8.04 -16.45 10.14
C GLY A 84 -9.01 -15.37 10.62
N ASN A 85 -9.00 -15.04 11.92
CA ASN A 85 -9.79 -13.95 12.48
C ASN A 85 -8.93 -12.71 12.66
N LEU A 86 -9.38 -11.58 12.11
CA LEU A 86 -8.74 -10.30 12.29
C LEU A 86 -9.26 -9.63 13.56
N PHE A 87 -8.36 -9.04 14.33
CA PHE A 87 -8.73 -8.30 15.54
C PHE A 87 -7.72 -7.20 15.85
N MET A 88 -8.14 -6.24 16.68
CA MET A 88 -7.27 -5.22 17.25
C MET A 88 -7.54 -5.06 18.75
N ASN A 89 -6.53 -4.61 19.48
CA ASN A 89 -6.65 -4.36 20.92
C ASN A 89 -6.54 -2.86 21.21
N THR A 90 -7.64 -2.28 21.65
CA THR A 90 -7.74 -0.87 22.04
C THR A 90 -7.86 -0.68 23.57
N GLY A 91 -7.61 -1.75 24.33
CA GLY A 91 -8.00 -1.92 25.75
C GLY A 91 -8.99 -3.07 25.95
N PHE A 92 -9.64 -3.51 24.87
CA PHE A 92 -10.44 -4.73 24.75
C PHE A 92 -10.28 -5.28 23.33
N ARG A 93 -10.62 -6.56 23.14
CA ARG A 93 -10.56 -7.22 21.83
C ARG A 93 -11.72 -6.72 20.96
N ILE A 94 -11.40 -6.12 19.83
CA ILE A 94 -12.34 -5.73 18.78
C ILE A 94 -12.09 -6.66 17.60
N ASP A 95 -13.07 -7.50 17.27
CA ASP A 95 -13.00 -8.36 16.10
C ASP A 95 -13.33 -7.56 14.83
N VAL A 96 -12.62 -7.87 13.75
CA VAL A 96 -12.72 -7.20 12.45
C VAL A 96 -13.12 -8.25 11.42
N SER A 97 -14.21 -8.01 10.70
CA SER A 97 -14.65 -8.84 9.59
C SER A 97 -14.81 -8.01 8.33
N TYR A 98 -14.42 -8.58 7.20
CA TYR A 98 -14.53 -7.94 5.89
C TYR A 98 -15.37 -8.81 4.96
N ASN A 99 -16.38 -8.19 4.36
CA ASN A 99 -17.19 -8.81 3.33
C ASN A 99 -16.78 -8.30 1.95
N GLU A 100 -16.10 -9.14 1.18
CA GLU A 100 -15.63 -8.85 -0.17
C GLU A 100 -16.77 -8.59 -1.17
N ALA A 101 -17.96 -9.18 -0.97
CA ALA A 101 -19.09 -9.03 -1.89
C ALA A 101 -19.78 -7.66 -1.80
N THR A 102 -19.79 -7.06 -0.61
CA THR A 102 -20.44 -5.77 -0.34
C THR A 102 -19.45 -4.64 -0.07
N ASP A 103 -18.15 -4.95 -0.02
CA ASP A 103 -17.07 -4.01 0.36
C ASP A 103 -17.35 -3.31 1.71
N VAL A 104 -17.80 -4.10 2.69
CA VAL A 104 -18.15 -3.63 4.04
C VAL A 104 -17.16 -4.21 5.04
N LEU A 105 -16.65 -3.33 5.90
CA LEU A 105 -15.78 -3.67 7.03
C LEU A 105 -16.57 -3.49 8.33
N THR A 106 -16.68 -4.55 9.12
CA THR A 106 -17.39 -4.52 10.40
C THR A 106 -16.38 -4.62 11.54
N PHE A 107 -16.45 -3.67 12.48
CA PHE A 107 -15.75 -3.75 13.75
C PHE A 107 -16.76 -4.11 14.82
N SER A 108 -16.61 -5.22 15.53
CA SER A 108 -17.53 -5.58 16.61
C SER A 108 -16.96 -5.11 17.96
N PRO A 109 -17.65 -4.22 18.72
CA PRO A 109 -19.05 -3.77 18.62
C PRO A 109 -19.25 -2.40 17.93
N ASN A 110 -18.22 -1.88 17.27
CA ASN A 110 -18.20 -0.55 16.66
C ASN A 110 -18.98 -0.43 15.34
N GLY A 111 -19.66 -1.46 14.85
CA GLY A 111 -20.56 -1.39 13.70
C GLY A 111 -19.84 -1.41 12.34
N ASP A 112 -20.59 -1.04 11.30
CA ASP A 112 -20.18 -1.20 9.91
C ASP A 112 -19.55 0.07 9.32
N TYR A 113 -18.60 -0.17 8.41
CA TYR A 113 -17.81 0.83 7.71
C TYR A 113 -17.76 0.52 6.22
N VAL A 114 -17.76 1.57 5.41
CA VAL A 114 -17.70 1.53 3.95
C VAL A 114 -16.51 2.33 3.46
N ARG A 115 -16.01 2.06 2.25
CA ARG A 115 -14.90 2.86 1.70
C ARG A 115 -15.30 4.32 1.57
N SER A 116 -14.44 5.22 2.03
CA SER A 116 -14.65 6.66 1.85
C SER A 116 -14.58 6.97 0.35
N THR A 117 -15.70 7.40 -0.23
CA THR A 117 -15.70 7.99 -1.56
C THR A 117 -15.05 9.36 -1.43
N LYS A 118 -13.72 9.45 -1.57
CA LYS A 118 -13.10 10.75 -1.78
C LYS A 118 -13.74 11.35 -3.03
N LYS A 119 -14.54 12.41 -2.87
CA LYS A 119 -14.61 13.41 -3.93
C LYS A 119 -13.14 13.76 -4.20
N LYS A 120 -12.71 13.60 -5.46
CA LYS A 120 -11.54 14.32 -5.93
C LYS A 120 -11.90 15.79 -5.72
N GLU A 121 -11.38 16.38 -4.66
CA GLU A 121 -11.32 17.82 -4.56
C GLU A 121 -10.40 18.21 -5.70
N ASP A 122 -11.01 18.74 -6.76
CA ASP A 122 -10.31 19.44 -7.84
C ASP A 122 -9.28 20.37 -7.21
N ASP A 123 -8.12 20.42 -7.85
CA ASP A 123 -7.07 21.40 -7.62
C ASP A 123 -7.66 22.82 -7.59
N THR A 124 -8.10 23.25 -6.42
CA THR A 124 -8.32 24.67 -6.16
C THR A 124 -6.98 25.13 -5.60
N GLU A 125 -6.11 25.50 -6.53
CA GLU A 125 -4.99 26.38 -6.28
C GLU A 125 -5.59 27.65 -5.66
N ASP A 126 -5.67 27.67 -4.32
CA ASP A 126 -5.93 28.89 -3.58
C ASP A 126 -4.74 29.83 -3.83
N ASP A 127 -5.00 30.76 -4.74
CA ASP A 127 -4.39 32.07 -4.92
C ASP A 127 -3.94 32.66 -3.57
N PHE A 128 -2.72 32.33 -3.17
CA PHE A 128 -1.95 33.10 -2.20
C PHE A 128 -0.87 33.85 -2.97
N GLY A 129 -1.23 35.05 -3.41
CA GLY A 129 -0.30 36.05 -3.92
C GLY A 129 0.84 36.28 -2.94
N PHE A 130 2.04 35.91 -3.36
CA PHE A 130 3.29 36.37 -2.79
C PHE A 130 4.25 36.65 -3.94
N ASP A 131 4.44 37.94 -4.25
CA ASP A 131 5.42 38.43 -5.20
C ASP A 131 6.83 38.02 -4.75
N ILE A 132 7.42 37.02 -5.41
CA ILE A 132 8.86 36.80 -5.40
C ILE A 132 9.31 36.81 -6.86
N ALA A 133 10.23 37.73 -7.15
CA ALA A 133 10.73 38.04 -8.48
C ALA A 133 11.01 36.81 -9.36
N GLU A 134 10.38 36.79 -10.54
CA GLU A 134 10.70 35.94 -11.69
C GLU A 134 12.06 36.33 -12.27
N ASP A 135 13.16 35.92 -11.66
CA ASP A 135 14.49 35.99 -12.32
C ASP A 135 15.46 34.99 -11.68
N ALA A 136 15.22 33.69 -11.90
CA ALA A 136 16.24 32.64 -12.06
C ALA A 136 15.61 31.24 -12.00
N ILE A 137 15.17 30.73 -13.15
CA ILE A 137 15.41 29.35 -13.64
C ILE A 137 15.01 29.40 -15.12
N GLN A 138 15.97 29.69 -15.99
CA GLN A 138 15.82 29.47 -17.42
C GLN A 138 16.21 28.02 -17.71
N GLY A 139 15.28 27.12 -17.42
CA GLY A 139 15.40 25.69 -17.69
C GLY A 139 14.71 25.38 -19.02
N ALA A 140 15.45 24.74 -19.93
CA ALA A 140 14.97 24.29 -21.23
C ALA A 140 13.62 23.56 -21.12
N SER A 141 12.72 23.85 -22.05
CA SER A 141 11.41 23.21 -22.12
C SER A 141 11.57 21.71 -22.37
N PHE A 142 10.68 20.91 -21.79
CA PHE A 142 10.72 19.45 -21.92
C PHE A 142 10.73 18.97 -23.39
N SER A 143 10.11 19.75 -24.29
CA SER A 143 10.16 19.55 -25.74
C SER A 143 11.58 19.59 -26.32
N GLU A 144 12.44 20.49 -25.85
CA GLU A 144 13.82 20.59 -26.34
C GLU A 144 14.67 19.38 -25.89
N LEU A 145 14.35 18.79 -24.74
CA LEU A 145 14.97 17.57 -24.23
C LEU A 145 14.53 16.33 -25.01
N GLU A 146 13.26 16.24 -25.38
CA GLU A 146 12.74 15.14 -26.19
C GLU A 146 13.29 15.17 -27.62
N ASP A 147 13.41 16.35 -28.22
CA ASP A 147 13.99 16.52 -29.54
C ASP A 147 15.48 16.15 -29.57
N ALA A 148 16.25 16.56 -28.55
CA ALA A 148 17.65 16.18 -28.40
C ALA A 148 17.85 14.66 -28.21
N LEU A 149 16.96 14.01 -27.46
CA LEU A 149 17.00 12.55 -27.26
C LEU A 149 16.67 11.79 -28.55
N LYS A 150 15.74 12.31 -29.34
CA LYS A 150 15.36 11.74 -30.63
C LYS A 150 16.50 11.86 -31.65
N GLU A 151 17.16 13.01 -31.68
CA GLU A 151 18.34 13.24 -32.54
C GLU A 151 19.53 12.33 -32.14
N ALA A 152 19.76 12.14 -30.84
CA ALA A 152 20.81 11.24 -30.36
C ALA A 152 20.52 9.76 -30.69
N LYS A 153 19.25 9.33 -30.64
CA LYS A 153 18.84 7.97 -31.03
C LYS A 153 18.99 7.71 -32.53
N GLU A 154 18.68 8.69 -33.38
CA GLU A 154 18.88 8.56 -34.83
C GLU A 154 20.36 8.48 -35.21
N LYS A 155 21.24 9.20 -34.50
CA LYS A 155 22.69 9.12 -34.71
C LYS A 155 23.29 7.79 -34.26
N MET A 156 22.70 7.13 -33.25
CA MET A 156 23.17 5.82 -32.80
C MET A 156 22.79 4.67 -33.75
N TYR A 157 21.66 4.77 -34.46
CA TYR A 157 21.17 3.74 -35.38
C TYR A 157 21.72 3.84 -36.82
N LYS A 158 22.64 4.78 -37.08
CA LYS A 158 23.29 5.00 -38.38
C LYS A 158 24.79 4.70 -38.40
N CYS A 159 25.32 4.04 -37.37
CA CYS A 159 26.65 3.42 -37.38
C CYS A 159 26.54 1.91 -37.63
#